data_AF-A0A7X8AT76-F1
#
_entry.id   AF-A0A7X8AT76-F1
#
_cell.length_a   1.000
_cell.length_b   1.000
_cell.length_c   1.000
_cell.angle_alpha   90.00
_cell.angle_beta   90.00
_cell.angle_gamma   90.00
#
_symmetry.space_group_name_H-M   'P 1'
#
loop_
_entity.id
_entity.type
_entity.pdbx_description
1 polymer ?
#
loop_
_entity_poly.entity_id
_entity_poly.type
_entity_poly.pdbx_seq_one_letter_code
_entity_poly.pdbx_strand_id
1 'polypeptide(L)'
;GEAMRALVAVVNVFSYGFIILISLIALANVFNTISTNIALRRREFAMLKSIGMTQKGFNKMMNYECLLYGIKGLMYGIPVSFGVTYLIYRSISGGWETEFFVPWYSVVIAVGSVFLVVFATMIYSMRKIKRDNPIDALRNENI
;
A
#
# COMPACT_ATOMS: atom_id res chain seq x y z
N GLY A 1 -36.94 2.46 13.68
CA GLY A 1 -37.90 2.20 12.61
C GLY A 1 -37.23 1.44 11.48
N GLU A 2 -37.91 0.46 10.89
CA GLU A 2 -37.41 -0.39 9.80
C GLU A 2 -36.82 0.42 8.62
N ALA A 3 -37.39 1.59 8.30
CA ALA A 3 -36.87 2.51 7.27
C ALA A 3 -35.46 3.06 7.58
N MET A 4 -35.15 3.35 8.85
CA MET A 4 -33.81 3.83 9.25
C MET A 4 -32.76 2.71 9.10
N ARG A 5 -33.14 1.46 9.42
CA ARG A 5 -32.25 0.29 9.24
C ARG A 5 -31.96 0.04 7.77
N ALA A 6 -32.99 0.14 6.91
CA ALA A 6 -32.82 0.02 5.47
C ALA A 6 -31.90 1.12 4.90
N LEU A 7 -32.08 2.38 5.33
CA LEU A 7 -31.25 3.49 4.88
C LEU A 7 -29.78 3.33 5.29
N VAL A 8 -29.53 2.96 6.56
CA VAL A 8 -28.16 2.68 7.05
C VAL A 8 -27.53 1.50 6.30
N ALA A 9 -28.29 0.44 6.01
CA ALA A 9 -27.80 -0.71 5.25
C ALA A 9 -27.38 -0.30 3.83
N VAL A 10 -28.21 0.51 3.15
CA VAL A 10 -27.90 1.01 1.80
C VAL A 10 -26.62 1.84 1.81
N VAL A 11 -26.50 2.81 2.73
CA VAL A 11 -25.28 3.63 2.87
C VAL A 11 -24.05 2.77 3.11
N ASN A 12 -24.13 1.82 4.04
CA ASN A 12 -23.01 0.92 4.35
C ASN A 12 -22.59 0.09 3.14
N VAL A 13 -23.53 -0.51 2.40
CA VAL A 13 -23.21 -1.32 1.21
C VAL A 13 -22.48 -0.49 0.16
N PHE A 14 -22.96 0.72 -0.14
CA PHE A 14 -22.28 1.61 -1.07
C PHE A 14 -20.90 2.03 -0.56
N SER A 15 -20.79 2.46 0.70
CA SER A 15 -19.51 2.88 1.29
C SER A 15 -18.48 1.75 1.26
N TYR A 16 -18.83 0.53 1.71
CA TYR A 16 -17.92 -0.61 1.67
C TYR A 16 -17.58 -1.02 0.23
N GLY A 17 -18.53 -0.94 -0.69
CA GLY A 17 -18.29 -1.18 -2.12
C GLY A 17 -17.22 -0.23 -2.68
N PHE A 18 -17.34 1.07 -2.42
CA PHE A 18 -16.34 2.06 -2.83
C PHE A 18 -14.99 1.85 -2.13
N ILE A 19 -14.98 1.56 -0.83
CA ILE A 19 -13.74 1.27 -0.09
C ILE A 19 -12.99 0.10 -0.74
N ILE A 20 -13.67 -1.00 -1.06
CA ILE A 20 -13.07 -2.16 -1.70
C ILE A 20 -12.52 -1.79 -3.08
N LEU A 21 -13.31 -1.09 -3.90
CA LEU A 21 -12.93 -0.71 -5.26
C LEU A 21 -11.69 0.21 -5.27
N ILE A 22 -11.69 1.26 -4.44
CA ILE A 22 -10.56 2.18 -4.31
C ILE A 22 -9.34 1.45 -3.75
N SER A 23 -9.53 0.57 -2.76
CA SER A 23 -8.43 -0.24 -2.21
C SER A 23 -7.79 -1.11 -3.28
N LEU A 24 -8.60 -1.73 -4.15
CA LEU A 24 -8.09 -2.58 -5.24
C LEU A 24 -7.30 -1.78 -6.28
N ILE A 25 -7.77 -0.57 -6.62
CA ILE A 25 -7.03 0.35 -7.51
C ILE A 25 -5.71 0.78 -6.85
N ALA A 26 -5.73 1.14 -5.57
CA ALA A 26 -4.54 1.52 -4.82
C ALA A 26 -3.52 0.36 -4.77
N LEU A 27 -3.99 -0.86 -4.54
CA LEU A 27 -3.16 -2.07 -4.56
C LEU A 27 -2.49 -2.28 -5.93
N ALA A 28 -3.26 -2.14 -7.02
CA ALA A 28 -2.73 -2.25 -8.37
C ALA A 28 -1.67 -1.17 -8.67
N ASN A 29 -1.90 0.07 -8.23
CA ASN A 29 -0.93 1.15 -8.37
C ASN A 29 0.37 0.87 -7.60
N VAL A 30 0.27 0.47 -6.33
CA VAL A 30 1.44 0.09 -5.51
C VAL A 30 2.22 -1.06 -6.16
N PHE A 31 1.50 -2.06 -6.67
CA PHE A 31 2.07 -3.18 -7.41
C PHE A 31 2.86 -2.73 -8.64
N ASN A 32 2.27 -1.86 -9.46
CA ASN A 32 2.90 -1.33 -10.65
C ASN A 32 4.13 -0.47 -10.30
N THR A 33 4.04 0.40 -9.29
CA THR A 33 5.15 1.23 -8.83
C THR A 33 6.32 0.40 -8.32
N ILE A 34 6.06 -0.62 -7.50
CA ILE A 34 7.11 -1.51 -6.97
C ILE A 34 7.73 -2.32 -8.11
N SER A 35 6.92 -2.86 -9.02
CA SER A 35 7.42 -3.61 -10.18
C SER A 35 8.34 -2.76 -11.05
N THR A 36 7.96 -1.53 -11.36
CA THR A 36 8.80 -0.59 -12.12
C THR A 36 10.08 -0.23 -11.37
N ASN A 37 10.00 0.07 -10.07
CA ASN A 37 11.19 0.38 -9.26
C ASN A 37 12.19 -0.78 -9.26
N ILE A 38 11.73 -2.02 -9.12
CA ILE A 38 12.63 -3.16 -9.11
C ILE A 38 13.22 -3.41 -10.51
N ALA A 39 12.47 -3.19 -11.59
CA ALA A 39 13.00 -3.28 -12.95
C ALA A 39 14.18 -2.32 -13.20
N LEU A 40 14.09 -1.09 -12.70
CA LEU A 40 15.19 -0.10 -12.72
C LEU A 40 16.39 -0.59 -11.88
N ARG A 41 16.12 -1.06 -10.66
CA ARG A 41 17.14 -1.56 -9.73
C ARG A 41 17.78 -2.88 -10.15
N ARG A 42 17.20 -3.64 -11.09
CA ARG A 42 17.80 -4.86 -11.65
C ARG A 42 19.11 -4.54 -12.38
N ARG A 43 19.20 -3.40 -13.07
CA ARG A 43 20.45 -2.93 -13.71
C ARG A 43 21.50 -2.54 -12.67
N GLU A 44 21.10 -1.83 -11.62
CA GLU A 44 21.99 -1.51 -10.49
C GLU A 44 22.48 -2.77 -9.78
N PHE A 45 21.59 -3.76 -9.58
CA PHE A 45 21.95 -5.04 -8.99
C PHE A 45 22.96 -5.81 -9.85
N ALA A 46 22.79 -5.83 -11.17
CA ALA A 46 23.76 -6.44 -12.07
C ALA A 46 25.15 -5.79 -11.95
N MET A 47 25.21 -4.46 -11.86
CA MET A 47 26.46 -3.75 -11.60
C MET A 47 27.04 -4.08 -10.22
N LEU A 48 26.25 -3.99 -9.15
CA LEU A 48 26.71 -4.26 -7.78
C LEU A 48 27.17 -5.71 -7.59
N LYS A 49 26.54 -6.66 -8.29
CA LYS A 49 26.95 -8.07 -8.30
C LYS A 49 28.34 -8.24 -8.94
N SER A 50 28.67 -7.48 -9.98
CA SER A 50 30.01 -7.49 -10.60
C SER A 50 31.11 -7.00 -9.66
N ILE A 51 30.75 -6.22 -8.63
CA ILE A 51 31.67 -5.72 -7.59
C ILE A 51 31.57 -6.58 -6.30
N GLY A 52 30.86 -7.71 -6.34
CA GLY A 52 30.81 -8.70 -5.25
C GLY A 52 29.64 -8.58 -4.27
N MET A 53 28.61 -7.77 -4.55
CA MET A 53 27.46 -7.63 -3.65
C MET A 53 26.63 -8.93 -3.59
N THR A 54 26.36 -9.40 -2.37
CA THR A 54 25.59 -10.64 -2.14
C THR A 54 24.08 -10.42 -2.25
N GLN A 55 23.34 -11.44 -2.71
CA GLN A 55 21.87 -11.42 -2.85
C GLN A 55 21.14 -11.06 -1.54
N LYS A 56 21.71 -11.45 -0.39
CA LYS A 56 21.17 -11.13 0.94
C LYS A 56 21.25 -9.63 1.24
N GLY A 57 22.34 -8.97 0.83
CA GLY A 57 22.52 -7.52 0.96
C GLY A 57 21.48 -6.74 0.15
N PHE A 58 21.22 -7.17 -1.09
CA PHE A 58 20.20 -6.56 -1.95
C PHE A 58 18.78 -6.66 -1.34
N ASN A 59 18.41 -7.86 -0.86
CA ASN A 59 17.11 -8.05 -0.22
C ASN A 59 16.95 -7.18 1.03
N LYS A 60 18.01 -7.04 1.84
CA LYS A 60 18.00 -6.19 3.02
C LYS A 60 17.84 -4.72 2.64
N MET A 61 18.59 -4.24 1.65
CA MET A 61 18.49 -2.87 1.14
C MET A 61 17.08 -2.55 0.65
N MET A 62 16.49 -3.41 -0.18
CA MET A 62 15.16 -3.19 -0.73
C MET A 62 14.08 -3.21 0.37
N ASN A 63 14.21 -4.08 1.39
CA ASN A 63 13.30 -4.05 2.54
C ASN A 63 13.36 -2.71 3.30
N TYR A 64 14.55 -2.14 3.51
CA TYR A 64 14.68 -0.82 4.14
C TYR A 64 14.02 0.28 3.32
N GLU A 65 14.16 0.21 2.01
CA GLU A 65 13.56 1.21 1.14
C GLU A 65 12.04 1.12 1.13
N CYS A 66 11.48 -0.09 1.04
CA CYS A 66 10.04 -0.31 1.18
C CYS A 66 9.53 0.17 2.54
N LEU A 67 10.28 -0.08 3.62
CA LEU A 67 9.96 0.42 4.95
C LEU A 67 9.92 1.96 4.96
N LEU A 68 10.91 2.62 4.35
CA LEU A 68 10.95 4.07 4.22
C LEU A 68 9.77 4.61 3.39
N TYR A 69 9.39 3.94 2.31
CA TYR A 69 8.21 4.31 1.53
C TYR A 69 6.91 4.17 2.33
N GLY A 70 6.75 3.06 3.05
CA GLY A 70 5.60 2.83 3.93
C GLY A 70 5.51 3.89 5.04
N ILE A 71 6.63 4.17 5.71
CA ILE A 71 6.70 5.22 6.74
C ILE A 71 6.38 6.59 6.17
N LYS A 72 6.96 6.97 5.02
CA LYS A 72 6.65 8.24 4.35
C LYS A 72 5.16 8.33 3.99
N GLY A 73 4.59 7.24 3.45
CA GLY A 73 3.17 7.17 3.12
C GLY A 73 2.28 7.37 4.35
N LEU A 74 2.59 6.70 5.46
CA LEU A 74 1.86 6.84 6.72
C LEU A 74 2.04 8.22 7.35
N MET A 75 3.24 8.79 7.25
CA MET A 75 3.55 10.12 7.79
C MET A 75 2.66 11.21 7.16
N TYR A 76 2.28 11.07 5.88
CA TYR A 76 1.33 11.99 5.25
C TYR A 76 -0.12 11.49 5.34
N GLY A 77 -0.34 10.18 5.22
CA GLY A 77 -1.67 9.58 5.22
C GLY A 77 -2.41 9.74 6.55
N ILE A 78 -1.73 9.56 7.68
CA ILE A 78 -2.35 9.69 9.01
C ILE A 78 -2.80 11.13 9.26
N PRO A 79 -1.96 12.18 9.12
CA PRO A 79 -2.40 13.57 9.30
C PRO A 79 -3.52 13.98 8.35
N VAL A 80 -3.47 13.57 7.09
CA VAL A 80 -4.53 13.87 6.12
C VAL A 80 -5.83 13.20 6.53
N SER A 81 -5.79 11.91 6.92
CA SER A 81 -6.97 11.20 7.41
C SER A 81 -7.57 11.88 8.63
N PHE A 82 -6.75 12.23 9.63
CA PHE A 82 -7.21 12.95 10.82
C PHE A 82 -7.81 14.31 10.47
N GLY A 83 -7.19 15.06 9.56
CA GLY A 83 -7.70 16.35 9.09
C GLY A 83 -9.08 16.21 8.42
N VAL A 84 -9.25 15.22 7.54
CA VAL A 84 -10.54 14.94 6.90
C VAL A 84 -11.59 14.52 7.93
N THR A 85 -11.25 13.62 8.86
CA THR A 85 -12.16 13.21 9.95
C THR A 85 -12.56 14.40 10.81
N TYR A 86 -11.62 15.28 11.15
CA TYR A 86 -11.90 16.49 11.93
C TYR A 86 -12.79 17.48 11.18
N LEU A 87 -12.59 17.67 9.87
CA LEU A 87 -13.44 18.54 9.05
C LEU A 87 -14.87 18.00 8.92
N ILE A 88 -15.02 16.68 8.74
CA ILE A 88 -16.33 16.02 8.73
C ILE A 88 -17.00 16.18 10.11
N TYR A 89 -16.25 15.92 11.18
CA TYR A 89 -16.73 16.09 12.56
C TYR A 89 -17.21 17.53 12.79
N ARG A 90 -16.40 18.55 12.47
CA ARG A 90 -16.77 19.96 12.62
C ARG A 90 -17.99 20.34 11.78
N SER A 91 -18.16 19.77 10.60
CA SER A 91 -19.31 20.05 9.72
C SER A 91 -20.61 19.46 10.28
N ILE A 92 -20.53 18.36 11.04
CA ILE A 92 -21.67 17.69 11.67
C ILE A 92 -21.94 18.27 13.07
N SER A 93 -20.89 18.57 13.83
CA SER A 93 -20.95 19.07 15.22
C SER A 93 -21.50 20.48 15.33
N GLY A 94 -21.68 21.20 14.23
CA GLY A 94 -22.46 22.44 14.20
C GLY A 94 -23.92 22.27 14.67
N GLY A 95 -24.42 21.04 14.84
CA GLY A 95 -25.72 20.76 15.44
C GLY A 95 -25.74 19.90 16.71
N TRP A 96 -24.69 19.12 17.02
CA TRP A 96 -24.73 18.08 18.08
C TRP A 96 -23.38 18.01 18.84
N GLU A 97 -23.40 18.06 20.18
CA GLU A 97 -22.21 17.83 21.02
C GLU A 97 -21.84 16.34 20.99
N THR A 98 -20.79 15.99 20.25
CA THR A 98 -20.30 14.60 20.17
C THR A 98 -18.83 14.58 20.57
N GLU A 99 -18.42 13.75 21.52
CA GLU A 99 -17.00 13.68 21.87
C GLU A 99 -16.19 13.11 20.69
N PHE A 100 -15.04 13.73 20.36
CA PHE A 100 -14.14 13.25 19.32
C PHE A 100 -13.47 11.93 19.77
N PHE A 101 -14.11 10.81 19.46
CA PHE A 101 -13.57 9.49 19.77
C PHE A 101 -12.72 8.98 18.59
N VAL A 102 -11.42 8.79 18.83
CA VAL A 102 -10.51 8.20 17.85
C VAL A 102 -10.44 6.69 18.08
N PRO A 103 -10.93 5.86 17.15
CA PRO A 103 -10.84 4.41 17.28
C PRO A 103 -9.40 3.94 17.01
N TRP A 104 -8.56 3.93 18.05
CA TRP A 104 -7.15 3.56 17.95
C TRP A 104 -6.93 2.16 17.36
N TYR A 105 -7.84 1.22 17.64
CA TYR A 105 -7.83 -0.12 17.04
C TYR A 105 -7.90 -0.07 15.51
N SER A 106 -8.79 0.75 14.94
CA SER A 106 -8.91 0.91 13.48
C SER A 106 -7.68 1.54 12.87
N VAL A 107 -7.05 2.49 13.57
CA VAL A 107 -5.79 3.12 13.13
C VAL A 107 -4.66 2.09 13.10
N VAL A 108 -4.53 1.26 14.14
CA VAL A 108 -3.50 0.20 14.18
C VAL A 108 -3.71 -0.82 13.06
N ILE A 109 -4.96 -1.22 12.80
CA ILE A 109 -5.28 -2.15 11.70
C ILE A 109 -4.95 -1.50 10.34
N ALA A 110 -5.25 -0.23 10.14
CA ALA A 110 -4.94 0.49 8.90
C ALA A 110 -3.43 0.63 8.69
N VAL A 111 -2.67 0.98 9.73
CA VAL A 111 -1.21 1.03 9.67
C VAL A 111 -0.64 -0.36 9.35
N GLY A 112 -1.13 -1.39 10.04
CA GLY A 112 -0.72 -2.77 9.82
C GLY A 112 -1.03 -3.26 8.39
N SER A 113 -2.19 -2.91 7.84
CA SER A 113 -2.58 -3.30 6.49
C SER A 113 -1.70 -2.64 5.43
N VAL A 114 -1.31 -1.37 5.59
CA VAL A 114 -0.37 -0.68 4.70
C VAL A 114 0.98 -1.40 4.68
N PHE A 115 1.55 -1.70 5.85
CA PHE A 115 2.82 -2.44 5.90
C PHE A 115 2.68 -3.84 5.29
N LEU A 116 1.59 -4.55 5.58
CA LEU A 116 1.33 -5.88 5.04
C LEU A 116 1.26 -5.86 3.52
N VAL A 117 0.53 -4.90 2.94
CA VAL A 117 0.39 -4.72 1.49
C VAL A 117 1.73 -4.42 0.82
N VAL A 118 2.51 -3.49 1.37
CA VAL A 118 3.83 -3.13 0.82
C VAL A 118 4.77 -4.33 0.87
N PHE A 119 4.84 -5.03 2.01
CA PHE A 119 5.65 -6.23 2.16
C PHE A 119 5.19 -7.38 1.25
N ALA A 120 3.89 -7.63 1.15
CA ALA A 120 3.33 -8.70 0.33
C ALA A 120 3.66 -8.46 -1.15
N THR A 121 3.44 -7.23 -1.62
CA THR A 121 3.77 -6.80 -2.99
C THR A 121 5.25 -6.97 -3.30
N MET A 122 6.11 -6.57 -2.36
CA MET A 122 7.56 -6.69 -2.47
C MET A 122 8.01 -8.15 -2.54
N ILE A 123 7.54 -9.01 -1.63
CA ILE A 123 7.84 -10.45 -1.65
C ILE A 123 7.38 -11.07 -2.97
N TYR A 124 6.18 -10.72 -3.43
CA TYR A 124 5.64 -11.21 -4.69
C TYR A 124 6.50 -10.79 -5.88
N SER A 125 6.85 -9.51 -5.98
CA SER A 125 7.65 -8.98 -7.08
C SER A 125 9.07 -9.56 -7.10
N MET A 126 9.70 -9.69 -5.93
CA MET A 126 11.01 -10.35 -5.79
C MET A 126 10.96 -11.83 -6.17
N ARG A 127 9.87 -12.54 -5.83
CA ARG A 127 9.67 -13.94 -6.26
C ARG A 127 9.47 -14.03 -7.78
N LYS A 128 8.71 -13.10 -8.38
CA LYS A 128 8.52 -13.01 -9.83
C LYS A 128 9.86 -12.82 -10.55
N ILE A 129 10.72 -11.92 -10.07
CA ILE A 129 12.05 -11.69 -10.63
C ILE A 129 12.99 -12.90 -10.46
N LYS A 130 12.81 -13.72 -9.42
CA LYS A 130 13.55 -14.99 -9.30
C LYS A 130 13.05 -16.05 -10.29
N ARG A 131 11.77 -16.03 -10.67
CA ARG A 131 11.20 -16.95 -11.66
C ARG A 131 11.50 -16.55 -13.11
N ASP A 132 11.50 -15.25 -13.41
CA ASP A 132 11.65 -14.72 -14.77
C ASP A 132 13.11 -14.66 -15.27
N ASN A 133 14.06 -15.37 -14.65
CA ASN A 133 15.49 -15.02 -14.76
C ASN A 133 16.47 -16.19 -14.99
N PRO A 134 16.06 -17.26 -15.70
CA PRO A 134 17.06 -17.90 -16.57
C PRO A 134 16.63 -18.11 -18.03
N ILE A 135 15.32 -18.04 -18.36
CA ILE A 135 14.85 -18.51 -19.68
C ILE A 135 14.39 -17.37 -20.61
N ASP A 136 13.73 -16.32 -20.09
CA ASP A 136 13.25 -15.21 -20.95
C ASP A 136 14.31 -14.17 -21.29
N ALA A 137 15.41 -14.10 -20.52
CA ALA A 137 16.53 -13.22 -20.83
C ALA A 137 17.30 -13.66 -22.09
N LEU A 138 17.23 -14.95 -22.47
CA LEU A 138 17.86 -15.48 -23.69
C LEU A 138 16.93 -15.43 -24.91
N ARG A 139 15.63 -15.26 -24.72
CA ARG A 139 14.64 -15.30 -25.83
C ARG A 139 14.39 -13.92 -26.46
N ASN A 140 14.70 -12.83 -25.76
CA ASN A 140 14.53 -11.46 -26.24
C ASN A 140 15.77 -10.87 -26.95
N GLU A 141 16.84 -11.64 -27.14
CA GLU A 141 17.97 -11.25 -27.99
C GLU A 141 17.83 -11.74 -29.45
N ASN A 142 16.74 -12.45 -29.79
CA ASN A 142 16.59 -13.09 -31.10
C ASN A 142 15.29 -12.75 -31.85
N ILE A 143 14.71 -11.57 -31.61
CA ILE A 143 13.69 -10.98 -32.51
C ILE A 143 14.05 -9.53 -32.79
#